data_AF-A0A1E5W7W8-F1
#
_entry.id   AF-A0A1E5W7W8-F1
#
_cell.length_a   1.000
_cell.length_b   1.000
_cell.length_c   1.000
_cell.angle_alpha   90.00
_cell.angle_beta   90.00
_cell.angle_gamma   90.00
#
_symmetry.space_group_name_H-M   'P 1'
#
loop_
_entity.id
_entity.type
_entity.pdbx_description
1 polymer ?
#
loop_
_entity_poly.entity_id
_entity_poly.type
_entity_poly.pdbx_seq_one_letter_code
_entity_poly.pdbx_strand_id
1 'polypeptide(L)'
;LVRSPTNIEWQPTLKLAWKNRLAVLQPLTGRKIVDISGSPLEIILVLDVDTGLPVALRQALRLELVLLDDEFKNWSHEEFEKNIVKECEGMGPLLRGDVSLTMRDGRAVVRELELGELVFTDNSSPSYVWFRIGARVVPGTFDGARIIEAITEPFIV
;
A
#
# COMPACT_ATOMS: atom_id res chain seq x y z
N LEU A 1 14.76 33.30 34.69
CA LEU A 1 13.65 32.92 33.79
C LEU A 1 14.06 31.65 33.05
N VAL A 2 13.77 30.49 33.64
CA VAL A 2 14.02 29.19 33.02
C VAL A 2 12.93 28.99 31.97
N ARG A 3 13.30 28.89 30.69
CA ARG A 3 12.37 28.56 29.61
C ARG A 3 12.00 27.09 29.75
N SER A 4 10.73 26.81 30.00
CA SER A 4 10.17 25.46 29.98
C SER A 4 10.43 24.79 28.62
N PRO A 5 10.78 23.50 28.57
CA PRO A 5 10.92 22.80 27.31
C PRO A 5 9.54 22.68 26.66
N THR A 6 9.49 23.05 25.38
CA THR A 6 8.34 22.91 24.49
C THR A 6 7.80 21.48 24.60
N ASN A 7 6.57 21.35 25.09
CA ASN A 7 5.84 20.09 25.09
C ASN A 7 5.53 19.79 23.62
N ILE A 8 6.40 19.02 22.96
CA ILE A 8 6.09 18.46 21.64
C ILE A 8 5.03 17.40 21.93
N GLU A 9 3.76 17.76 21.79
CA GLU A 9 2.69 16.77 21.67
C GLU A 9 3.05 15.89 20.48
N TRP A 10 3.53 14.68 20.77
CA TRP A 10 3.61 13.62 19.78
C TRP A 10 2.17 13.29 19.40
N GLN A 11 1.66 13.98 18.38
CA GLN A 11 0.42 13.60 17.73
C GLN A 11 0.70 12.22 17.12
N PRO A 12 0.06 11.15 17.61
CA PRO A 12 0.33 9.83 17.08
C PRO A 12 -0.04 9.82 15.60
N THR A 13 0.91 9.41 14.76
CA THR A 13 0.68 9.39 13.32
C THR A 13 0.00 8.09 12.95
N LEU A 14 -1.20 8.17 12.37
CA LEU A 14 -1.93 7.00 11.91
C LEU A 14 -1.27 6.45 10.64
N LYS A 15 -1.23 5.11 10.52
CA LYS A 15 -0.63 4.46 9.34
C LYS A 15 -1.41 3.19 8.96
N LEU A 16 -1.50 2.91 7.68
CA LEU A 16 -1.89 1.61 7.16
C LEU A 16 -0.70 0.66 7.15
N ALA A 17 -0.93 -0.60 7.49
CA ALA A 17 0.08 -1.65 7.43
C ALA A 17 -0.51 -2.94 6.85
N TRP A 18 0.33 -3.66 6.10
CA TRP A 18 0.06 -5.05 5.77
C TRP A 18 0.29 -5.89 7.03
N LYS A 19 -0.74 -6.58 7.51
CA LYS A 19 -0.64 -7.39 8.74
C LYS A 19 0.42 -8.49 8.62
N ASN A 20 0.46 -9.12 7.46
CA ASN A 20 1.44 -10.13 7.10
C ASN A 20 2.15 -9.71 5.81
N ARG A 21 3.39 -10.15 5.65
CA ARG A 21 4.14 -9.95 4.40
C ARG A 21 3.48 -10.74 3.26
N LEU A 22 3.68 -10.28 2.03
CA LEU A 22 3.26 -11.01 0.85
C LEU A 22 4.07 -12.30 0.69
N ALA A 23 3.45 -13.35 0.19
CA ALA A 23 4.17 -14.51 -0.31
C ALA A 23 4.88 -14.14 -1.61
N VAL A 24 6.21 -14.07 -1.57
CA VAL A 24 7.05 -13.73 -2.73
C VAL A 24 7.35 -14.99 -3.55
N LEU A 25 6.32 -15.72 -3.99
CA LEU A 25 6.47 -16.85 -4.89
C LEU A 25 6.41 -16.34 -6.34
N GLN A 26 7.57 -16.25 -6.98
CA GLN A 26 7.73 -15.70 -8.33
C GLN A 26 7.47 -16.78 -9.40
N PRO A 27 6.94 -16.41 -10.59
CA PRO A 27 6.35 -15.11 -10.96
C PRO A 27 4.92 -14.96 -10.42
N LEU A 28 4.50 -13.71 -10.14
CA LEU A 28 3.17 -13.38 -9.57
C LEU A 28 2.10 -13.05 -10.62
N THR A 29 2.46 -12.84 -11.88
CA THR A 29 1.53 -12.48 -12.97
C THR A 29 0.42 -13.52 -13.13
N GLY A 30 -0.84 -13.06 -13.18
CA GLY A 30 -2.02 -13.92 -13.33
C GLY A 30 -2.28 -14.86 -12.17
N ARG A 31 -1.62 -14.66 -11.03
CA ARG A 31 -1.82 -15.45 -9.81
C ARG A 31 -2.41 -14.58 -8.71
N LYS A 32 -3.22 -15.23 -7.88
CA LYS A 32 -3.70 -14.64 -6.64
C LYS A 32 -2.54 -14.30 -5.72
N ILE A 33 -2.47 -13.03 -5.35
CA ILE A 33 -1.52 -12.51 -4.38
C ILE A 33 -2.05 -12.81 -2.98
N VAL A 34 -1.26 -13.54 -2.21
CA VAL A 34 -1.59 -13.99 -0.85
C VAL A 34 -0.47 -13.60 0.11
N ASP A 35 -0.74 -13.67 1.41
CA ASP A 35 0.29 -13.48 2.42
C ASP A 35 1.21 -14.71 2.53
N ILE A 36 2.29 -14.58 3.29
CA ILE A 36 3.28 -15.65 3.55
C ILE A 36 2.67 -16.94 4.14
N SER A 37 1.45 -16.89 4.69
CA SER A 37 0.73 -18.05 5.22
C SER A 37 -0.24 -18.67 4.20
N GLY A 38 -0.26 -18.16 2.96
CA GLY A 38 -1.23 -18.55 1.93
C GLY A 38 -2.63 -18.00 2.17
N SER A 39 -2.79 -17.05 3.09
CA SER A 39 -4.08 -16.44 3.42
C SER A 39 -4.32 -15.15 2.61
N PRO A 40 -5.59 -14.70 2.48
CA PRO A 40 -5.89 -13.40 1.89
C PRO A 40 -5.11 -12.27 2.58
N LEU A 41 -4.68 -11.26 1.82
CA LEU A 41 -3.98 -10.11 2.39
C LEU A 41 -4.90 -9.35 3.35
N GLU A 42 -4.31 -8.76 4.38
CA GLU A 42 -5.03 -7.98 5.37
C GLU A 42 -4.31 -6.66 5.61
N ILE A 43 -5.08 -5.57 5.53
CA ILE A 43 -4.63 -4.23 5.83
C ILE A 43 -5.19 -3.86 7.19
N ILE A 44 -4.33 -3.36 8.07
CA ILE A 44 -4.69 -2.88 9.40
C ILE A 44 -4.32 -1.40 9.53
N LEU A 45 -5.09 -0.68 10.32
CA LEU A 45 -4.73 0.66 10.77
C LEU A 45 -3.95 0.52 12.08
N VAL A 46 -2.81 1.21 12.18
CA VAL A 46 -1.94 1.19 13.35
C VAL A 46 -1.64 2.59 13.88
N LEU A 47 -1.34 2.66 15.16
CA LEU A 47 -0.82 3.84 15.83
C LEU A 47 0.71 3.85 15.71
N ASP A 48 1.27 4.86 15.05
CA ASP A 48 2.71 5.02 14.88
C ASP A 48 3.42 3.87 14.10
N VAL A 49 4.49 4.21 13.39
CA VAL A 49 5.35 3.22 12.70
C VAL A 49 6.08 2.34 13.72
N ASP A 50 6.43 2.90 14.87
CA ASP A 50 7.29 2.27 15.86
C ASP A 50 6.54 1.28 16.75
N THR A 51 5.25 1.53 17.03
CA THR A 51 4.48 0.67 17.95
C THR A 51 3.69 -0.42 17.22
N GLY A 52 3.26 -0.16 15.97
CA GLY A 52 2.49 -1.12 15.17
C GLY A 52 1.18 -1.57 15.82
N LEU A 53 0.70 -0.85 16.84
CA LEU A 53 -0.47 -1.24 17.62
C LEU A 53 -1.74 -1.02 16.78
N PRO A 54 -2.56 -2.07 16.54
CA PRO A 54 -3.79 -1.93 15.78
C PRO A 54 -4.76 -0.96 16.46
N VAL A 55 -5.38 -0.09 15.66
CA VAL A 55 -6.37 0.88 16.11
C VAL A 55 -7.57 0.90 15.16
N ALA A 56 -8.73 1.24 15.69
CA ALA A 56 -9.96 1.37 14.92
C ALA A 56 -10.47 2.80 14.93
N LEU A 57 -10.95 3.28 13.78
CA LEU A 57 -11.73 4.51 13.68
C LEU A 57 -13.22 4.15 13.72
N ARG A 58 -14.04 5.07 14.25
CA ARG A 58 -15.51 4.91 14.27
C ARG A 58 -16.12 4.95 12.86
N GLN A 59 -15.48 5.67 11.95
CA GLN A 59 -15.91 5.77 10.55
C GLN A 59 -15.16 4.79 9.67
N ALA A 60 -15.82 4.35 8.60
CA ALA A 60 -15.18 3.53 7.58
C ALA A 60 -14.20 4.37 6.74
N LEU A 61 -13.10 3.76 6.31
CA LEU A 61 -12.17 4.38 5.36
C LEU A 61 -12.33 3.71 4.00
N ARG A 62 -12.36 4.51 2.93
CA ARG A 62 -12.22 4.00 1.57
C ARG A 62 -10.74 3.88 1.27
N LEU A 63 -10.29 2.69 0.92
CA LEU A 63 -8.91 2.43 0.53
C LEU A 63 -8.85 2.11 -0.96
N GLU A 64 -7.70 2.41 -1.55
CA GLU A 64 -7.33 1.90 -2.86
C GLU A 64 -5.95 1.25 -2.83
N LEU A 65 -5.80 0.23 -3.67
CA LEU A 65 -4.54 -0.45 -3.91
C LEU A 65 -3.97 -0.03 -5.27
N VAL A 66 -2.68 0.26 -5.27
CA VAL A 66 -1.95 0.74 -6.45
C VAL A 66 -0.65 -0.02 -6.61
N LEU A 67 -0.19 -0.14 -7.84
CA LEU A 67 1.15 -0.65 -8.13
C LEU A 67 2.13 0.52 -8.07
N LEU A 68 3.28 0.29 -7.43
CA LEU A 68 4.34 1.28 -7.28
C LEU A 68 5.62 0.77 -7.95
N ASP A 69 6.34 1.69 -8.58
CA ASP A 69 7.72 1.47 -9.02
C ASP A 69 8.66 1.34 -7.80
N ASP A 70 9.70 0.52 -7.89
CA ASP A 70 10.71 0.30 -6.84
C ASP A 70 11.78 1.41 -6.78
N GLU A 71 11.75 2.41 -7.68
CA GLU A 71 12.58 3.64 -7.56
C GLU A 71 12.21 4.56 -6.37
N PHE A 72 11.44 4.05 -5.41
CA PHE A 72 10.95 4.75 -4.24
C PHE A 72 12.08 5.04 -3.22
N LYS A 73 12.38 6.33 -2.98
CA LYS A 73 13.52 6.75 -2.13
C LYS A 73 13.13 7.31 -0.77
N ASN A 74 12.07 8.11 -0.67
CA ASN A 74 11.56 8.57 0.64
C ASN A 74 10.05 8.38 0.80
N TRP A 75 9.61 8.30 2.06
CA TRP A 75 8.25 7.93 2.48
C TRP A 75 7.29 9.13 2.52
N SER A 76 7.42 10.06 1.58
CA SER A 76 6.50 11.20 1.47
C SER A 76 5.25 10.84 0.67
N HIS A 77 4.13 11.53 0.94
CA HIS A 77 2.89 11.38 0.16
C HIS A 77 3.14 11.71 -1.31
N GLU A 78 3.89 12.78 -1.59
CA GLU A 78 4.21 13.21 -2.95
C GLU A 78 5.01 12.15 -3.71
N GLU A 79 6.00 11.51 -3.06
CA GLU A 79 6.72 10.40 -3.68
C GLU A 79 5.83 9.19 -3.88
N PHE A 80 4.90 8.89 -2.96
CA PHE A 80 3.95 7.81 -3.16
C PHE A 80 3.13 8.05 -4.43
N GLU A 81 2.55 9.24 -4.58
CA GLU A 81 1.75 9.58 -5.75
C GLU A 81 2.55 9.56 -7.06
N LYS A 82 3.80 10.04 -7.02
CA LYS A 82 4.67 10.10 -8.19
C LYS A 82 5.05 8.71 -8.71
N ASN A 83 5.20 7.73 -7.82
CA ASN A 83 5.65 6.37 -8.17
C ASN A 83 4.50 5.41 -8.48
N ILE A 84 3.25 5.87 -8.49
CA ILE A 84 2.11 5.06 -8.96
C ILE A 84 2.33 4.73 -10.44
N VAL A 85 2.48 3.44 -10.74
CA VAL A 85 2.65 2.94 -12.11
C VAL A 85 1.35 3.20 -12.87
N LYS A 86 1.46 3.92 -13.97
CA LYS A 86 0.33 4.25 -14.83
C LYS A 86 0.19 3.21 -15.92
N GLU A 87 -1.04 2.86 -16.23
CA GLU A 87 -1.37 2.04 -17.40
C GLU A 87 -0.94 2.77 -18.69
N CYS A 88 -0.28 2.05 -19.60
CA CYS A 88 -0.06 2.55 -20.95
C CYS A 88 -1.34 2.42 -21.79
N GLU A 89 -1.51 3.26 -22.82
CA GLU A 89 -2.66 3.15 -23.72
C GLU A 89 -2.77 1.73 -24.30
N GLY A 90 -3.94 1.10 -24.13
CA GLY A 90 -4.20 -0.26 -24.60
C GLY A 90 -3.81 -1.38 -23.62
N MET A 91 -3.19 -1.07 -22.49
CA MET A 91 -2.96 -2.02 -21.40
C MET A 91 -4.21 -2.14 -20.53
N GLY A 92 -4.55 -3.38 -20.14
CA GLY A 92 -5.58 -3.60 -19.12
C GLY A 92 -5.06 -3.25 -17.72
N PRO A 93 -5.93 -3.31 -16.69
CA PRO A 93 -5.55 -2.93 -15.33
C PRO A 93 -4.40 -3.79 -14.79
N LEU A 94 -3.39 -3.11 -14.22
CA LEU A 94 -2.15 -3.73 -13.70
C LEU A 94 -2.38 -4.50 -12.40
N LEU A 95 -3.29 -4.01 -11.56
CA LEU A 95 -3.83 -4.75 -10.43
C LEU A 95 -5.31 -5.04 -10.70
N ARG A 96 -5.73 -6.28 -10.45
CA ARG A 96 -7.09 -6.77 -10.69
C ARG A 96 -7.69 -7.35 -9.42
N GLY A 97 -9.02 -7.30 -9.33
CA GLY A 97 -9.77 -7.76 -8.15
C GLY A 97 -10.09 -6.61 -7.19
N ASP A 98 -9.83 -6.82 -5.91
CA ASP A 98 -10.13 -5.94 -4.78
C ASP A 98 -9.15 -4.76 -4.69
N VAL A 99 -9.12 -3.93 -5.74
CA VAL A 99 -8.29 -2.72 -5.79
C VAL A 99 -8.93 -1.51 -5.10
N SER A 100 -10.23 -1.57 -4.79
CA SER A 100 -10.94 -0.58 -3.98
C SER A 100 -11.65 -1.28 -2.83
N LEU A 101 -11.37 -0.84 -1.61
CA LEU A 101 -11.76 -1.53 -0.38
C LEU A 101 -12.46 -0.57 0.58
N THR A 102 -13.28 -1.12 1.46
CA THR A 102 -13.81 -0.39 2.62
C THR A 102 -13.24 -1.01 3.90
N MET A 103 -12.44 -0.25 4.62
CA MET A 103 -11.93 -0.62 5.94
C MET A 103 -12.96 -0.30 7.02
N ARG A 104 -13.21 -1.26 7.91
CA ARG A 104 -14.08 -1.14 9.09
C ARG A 104 -13.36 -1.69 10.29
N ASP A 105 -13.58 -1.08 11.46
CA ASP A 105 -12.97 -1.51 12.72
C ASP A 105 -11.44 -1.61 12.64
N GLY A 106 -10.81 -0.74 11.84
CA GLY A 106 -9.36 -0.72 11.63
C GLY A 106 -8.82 -1.84 10.75
N ARG A 107 -9.67 -2.61 10.05
CA ARG A 107 -9.27 -3.78 9.25
C ARG A 107 -9.95 -3.80 7.88
N ALA A 108 -9.20 -4.21 6.85
CA ALA A 108 -9.73 -4.56 5.54
C ALA A 108 -9.08 -5.86 5.05
N VAL A 109 -9.87 -6.74 4.43
CA VAL A 109 -9.38 -7.99 3.83
C VAL A 109 -9.42 -7.85 2.32
N VAL A 110 -8.29 -8.14 1.67
CA VAL A 110 -8.17 -8.22 0.23
C VAL A 110 -8.38 -9.69 -0.15
N ARG A 111 -9.58 -10.03 -0.63
CA ARG A 111 -9.95 -11.42 -0.90
C ARG A 111 -9.40 -11.89 -2.24
N GLU A 112 -9.52 -11.05 -3.26
CA GLU A 112 -9.01 -11.33 -4.59
C GLU A 112 -8.08 -10.19 -5.00
N LEU A 113 -6.81 -10.48 -5.28
CA LEU A 113 -5.89 -9.51 -5.85
C LEU A 113 -4.95 -10.26 -6.79
N GLU A 114 -4.82 -9.76 -8.00
CA GLU A 114 -3.96 -10.36 -9.02
C GLU A 114 -3.19 -9.27 -9.76
N LEU A 115 -1.96 -9.60 -10.16
CA LEU A 115 -1.19 -8.76 -11.07
C LEU A 115 -1.57 -9.09 -12.52
N GLY A 116 -1.96 -8.08 -13.28
CA GLY A 116 -2.21 -8.17 -14.72
C GLY A 116 -0.92 -8.36 -15.52
N GLU A 117 -1.06 -8.64 -16.81
CA GLU A 117 0.10 -8.77 -17.70
C GLU A 117 0.79 -7.42 -17.89
N LEU A 118 2.10 -7.40 -17.69
CA LEU A 118 2.97 -6.28 -18.05
C LEU A 118 3.59 -6.56 -19.42
N VAL A 119 3.37 -5.67 -20.37
CA VAL A 119 3.95 -5.73 -21.72
C VAL A 119 4.95 -4.59 -21.83
N PHE A 120 6.23 -4.93 -21.88
CA PHE A 120 7.30 -3.97 -22.13
C PHE A 120 7.37 -3.73 -23.64
N THR A 121 7.01 -2.52 -24.07
CA THR A 121 6.94 -2.16 -25.51
C THR A 121 8.31 -1.89 -26.15
N ASP A 122 9.38 -1.83 -25.36
CA ASP A 122 10.75 -1.68 -25.84
C ASP A 122 11.54 -2.98 -25.69
N ASN A 123 12.22 -3.40 -26.76
CA ASN A 123 13.15 -4.54 -26.72
C ASN A 123 14.44 -4.22 -25.92
N SER A 124 14.46 -3.16 -25.13
CA SER A 124 15.44 -2.95 -24.06
C SER A 124 15.01 -3.81 -22.89
N SER A 125 15.83 -4.80 -22.52
CA SER A 125 15.59 -5.63 -21.33
C SER A 125 15.15 -4.78 -20.13
N PRO A 126 14.28 -5.34 -19.28
CA PRO A 126 14.87 -6.04 -18.14
C PRO A 126 14.30 -7.45 -17.98
N SER A 127 15.16 -8.40 -17.64
CA SER A 127 14.75 -9.77 -17.27
C SER A 127 13.97 -9.83 -15.95
N TYR A 128 13.88 -8.71 -15.22
CA TYR A 128 13.37 -8.62 -13.85
C TYR A 128 13.00 -7.16 -13.50
N VAL A 129 11.71 -6.84 -13.32
CA VAL A 129 11.27 -5.54 -12.78
C VAL A 129 10.72 -5.72 -11.38
N TRP A 130 11.14 -4.84 -10.48
CA TRP A 130 10.68 -4.85 -9.10
C TRP A 130 9.52 -3.87 -8.94
N PHE A 131 8.43 -4.35 -8.35
CA PHE A 131 7.28 -3.54 -8.02
C PHE A 131 6.93 -3.70 -6.55
N ARG A 132 6.12 -2.77 -6.05
CA ARG A 132 5.49 -2.84 -4.73
C ARG A 132 3.99 -2.64 -4.87
N ILE A 133 3.22 -3.13 -3.91
CA ILE A 133 1.81 -2.78 -3.78
C ILE A 133 1.69 -1.72 -2.68
N GLY A 134 1.11 -0.58 -3.05
CA GLY A 134 0.72 0.47 -2.13
C GLY A 134 -0.74 0.32 -1.73
N ALA A 135 -1.07 0.63 -0.47
CA ALA A 135 -2.43 0.86 -0.01
C ALA A 135 -2.54 2.27 0.59
N ARG A 136 -3.51 3.05 0.14
CA ARG A 136 -3.78 4.39 0.68
C ARG A 136 -5.27 4.62 0.92
N VAL A 137 -5.57 5.61 1.75
CA VAL A 137 -6.93 6.16 1.83
C VAL A 137 -7.20 6.93 0.54
N VAL A 138 -8.36 6.72 -0.07
CA VAL A 138 -8.74 7.43 -1.31
C VAL A 138 -8.78 8.94 -1.02
N PRO A 139 -8.02 9.77 -1.76
CA PRO A 139 -7.98 11.21 -1.54
C PRO A 139 -9.37 11.85 -1.50
N GLY A 140 -9.60 12.74 -0.54
CA GLY A 140 -10.87 13.45 -0.37
C GLY A 140 -12.03 12.62 0.21
N THR A 141 -11.79 11.38 0.65
CA THR A 141 -12.83 10.54 1.29
C THR A 141 -12.77 10.51 2.81
N PHE A 142 -11.76 11.15 3.41
CA PHE A 142 -11.53 11.19 4.85
C PHE A 142 -11.03 12.58 5.26
N ASP A 143 -11.77 13.25 6.13
CA ASP A 143 -11.47 14.60 6.61
C ASP A 143 -10.69 14.62 7.95
N GLY A 144 -10.19 13.46 8.40
CA GLY A 144 -9.45 13.34 9.65
C GLY A 144 -7.94 13.58 9.52
N ALA A 145 -7.18 13.16 10.54
CA ALA A 145 -5.72 13.24 10.53
C ALA A 145 -5.11 12.46 9.35
N ARG A 146 -3.96 12.90 8.85
CA ARG A 146 -3.25 12.19 7.77
C ARG A 146 -2.98 10.74 8.18
N ILE A 147 -3.36 9.81 7.32
CA ILE A 147 -3.07 8.38 7.45
C ILE A 147 -1.96 8.04 6.47
N ILE A 148 -0.82 7.56 6.96
CA ILE A 148 0.32 7.12 6.14
C ILE A 148 -0.04 5.84 5.40
N GLU A 149 0.45 5.73 4.16
CA GLU A 149 0.25 4.61 3.25
C GLU A 149 0.96 3.32 3.71
N ALA A 150 0.39 2.18 3.36
CA ALA A 150 1.07 0.89 3.48
C ALA A 150 1.81 0.58 2.19
N ILE A 151 3.03 0.05 2.27
CA ILE A 151 3.79 -0.41 1.10
C ILE A 151 4.34 -1.79 1.41
N THR A 152 4.31 -2.69 0.43
CA THR A 152 4.92 -4.02 0.55
C THR A 152 6.44 -3.97 0.41
N GLU A 153 7.09 -5.07 0.80
CA GLU A 153 8.42 -5.40 0.25
C GLU A 153 8.34 -5.49 -1.28
N PRO A 154 9.46 -5.23 -1.99
CA PRO A 154 9.46 -5.31 -3.44
C PRO A 154 9.37 -6.77 -3.89
N PHE A 155 8.69 -7.00 -5.01
CA PHE A 155 8.59 -8.29 -5.67
C PHE A 155 8.91 -8.16 -7.15
N ILE A 156 9.45 -9.23 -7.71
CA ILE A 156 9.80 -9.31 -9.13
C ILE A 156 8.59 -9.74 -9.95
N VAL A 157 8.52 -9.21 -11.17
CA VAL A 157 7.60 -9.65 -12.22
C VAL A 157 8.39 -10.22 -13.39
#